data_AF-A0A939MFF1-F1
#
_entry.id   AF-A0A939MFF1-F1
#
_cell.length_a   1.000
_cell.length_b   1.000
_cell.length_c   1.000
_cell.angle_alpha   90.00
_cell.angle_beta   90.00
_cell.angle_gamma   90.00
#
_symmetry.space_group_name_H-M   'P 1'
#
loop_
_entity.id
_entity.type
_entity.pdbx_description
1 polymer ?
#
loop_
_entity_poly.entity_id
_entity_poly.type
_entity_poly.pdbx_seq_one_letter_code
_entity_poly.pdbx_strand_id
1 'polypeptide(L)' 'MAYDTATVHMLRNVLDDVLSSPSFTRQQQRSAVEVAERVLWLASQGEREPIRIKRHLLNEFLVSAESDAEPVGPLA' A
#
# COMPACT_ATOMS: atom_id res chain seq x y z
N MET A 1 -19.58 6.81 -10.98
CA MET A 1 -18.89 8.04 -10.56
C MET A 1 -17.61 8.14 -11.37
N ALA A 2 -17.45 9.19 -12.19
CA ALA A 2 -16.21 9.40 -12.92
C ALA A 2 -15.26 10.19 -12.00
N TYR A 3 -14.07 9.65 -11.74
CA TYR A 3 -13.00 10.42 -11.11
C TYR A 3 -12.55 11.50 -12.10
N ASP A 4 -12.36 12.72 -11.62
CA ASP A 4 -11.81 13.80 -12.44
C ASP A 4 -10.34 13.50 -12.80
N THR A 5 -9.87 14.11 -13.88
CA THR A 5 -8.52 13.89 -14.40
C THR A 5 -7.43 14.20 -13.36
N ALA A 6 -7.62 15.18 -12.48
CA ALA A 6 -6.63 15.51 -11.45
C ALA A 6 -6.55 14.39 -10.40
N THR A 7 -7.68 13.83 -9.97
CA THR A 7 -7.71 12.67 -9.07
C THR A 7 -7.02 11.46 -9.70
N VAL A 8 -7.26 11.16 -10.98
CA VAL A 8 -6.59 10.04 -11.68
C VAL A 8 -5.07 10.24 -11.75
N HIS A 9 -4.61 11.46 -12.07
CA HIS A 9 -3.18 11.77 -12.06
C HIS A 9 -2.57 11.64 -10.67
N MET A 10 -3.27 12.06 -9.62
CA MET A 10 -2.81 11.91 -8.24
C MET A 10 -2.62 10.43 -7.87
N LEU A 11 -3.62 9.58 -8.17
CA LEU A 11 -3.56 8.15 -7.86
C LEU A 11 -2.42 7.46 -8.61
N ARG A 12 -2.22 7.81 -9.89
CA ARG A 12 -1.11 7.30 -10.69
C ARG A 12 0.25 7.69 -10.08
N ASN A 13 0.42 8.95 -9.67
CA ASN A 13 1.67 9.40 -9.06
C ASN A 13 1.93 8.71 -7.71
N VAL A 14 0.89 8.46 -6.92
CA VAL A 14 1.03 7.71 -5.67
C VAL A 14 1.44 6.27 -5.94
N LEU A 15 0.83 5.62 -6.93
CA LEU A 15 1.19 4.25 -7.29
C LEU A 15 2.63 4.17 -7.81
N ASP A 16 3.04 5.09 -8.68
CA ASP A 16 4.40 5.14 -9.24
C ASP A 16 5.46 5.31 -8.15
N ASP A 17 5.23 6.22 -7.20
CA ASP A 17 6.13 6.44 -6.06
C ASP A 17 6.23 5.21 -5.13
N VAL A 18 5.12 4.51 -4.90
CA VAL A 18 5.11 3.31 -4.04
C VAL A 18 5.80 2.14 -4.73
N LEU A 19 5.51 1.89 -6.01
CA LEU A 19 6.13 0.81 -6.78
C LEU A 19 7.62 1.05 -7.04
N SER A 20 8.04 2.31 -7.18
CA SER A 20 9.46 2.69 -7.33
C SER A 20 10.22 2.68 -6.01
N SER A 21 9.55 2.51 -4.87
CA SER A 21 10.19 2.51 -3.57
C SER A 21 11.02 1.24 -3.36
N PRO A 22 12.29 1.35 -2.92
CA PRO A 22 13.15 0.19 -2.65
C PRO A 22 12.63 -0.69 -1.51
N SER A 23 11.69 -0.21 -0.71
CA SER A 23 11.00 -0.99 0.32
C SER A 23 9.99 -1.96 -0.31
N PHE A 24 9.27 -1.54 -1.36
CA PHE A 24 8.35 -2.39 -2.10
C PHE A 24 9.11 -3.49 -2.86
N THR A 25 10.16 -3.11 -3.60
CA THR A 25 11.00 -4.06 -4.36
C THR A 25 11.68 -5.09 -3.46
N ARG A 26 12.09 -4.72 -2.24
CA ARG A 26 12.72 -5.65 -1.30
C ARG A 26 11.74 -6.57 -0.60
N GLN A 27 10.49 -6.13 -0.39
CA GLN A 27 9.55 -6.91 0.41
C GLN A 27 8.89 -8.06 -0.34
N GLN A 28 8.93 -8.13 -1.68
CA GLN A 28 8.55 -9.27 -2.56
C GLN A 28 7.23 -10.04 -2.25
N GLN A 29 6.47 -9.63 -1.23
CA GLN A 29 5.35 -10.38 -0.66
C GLN A 29 4.01 -9.95 -1.25
N ARG A 30 3.93 -8.82 -1.98
CA ARG A 30 2.67 -8.26 -2.45
C ARG A 30 2.74 -7.84 -3.92
N SER A 31 1.69 -8.14 -4.66
CA SER A 31 1.58 -7.81 -6.07
C SER A 31 1.32 -6.31 -6.26
N ALA A 32 1.87 -5.72 -7.33
CA ALA A 32 1.57 -4.35 -7.73
C ALA A 32 0.06 -4.11 -7.92
N VAL A 33 -0.69 -5.17 -8.24
CA VAL A 33 -2.15 -5.15 -8.37
C VAL A 33 -2.81 -4.93 -7.00
N GLU A 34 -2.39 -5.62 -5.95
CA GLU A 34 -2.96 -5.44 -4.60
C GLU A 34 -2.74 -4.01 -4.08
N VAL A 35 -1.57 -3.43 -4.37
CA VAL A 35 -1.27 -2.03 -4.02
C VAL A 35 -2.20 -1.07 -4.78
N ALA A 36 -2.42 -1.30 -6.08
CA ALA A 36 -3.32 -0.49 -6.89
C ALA A 36 -4.78 -0.57 -6.42
N GLU A 37 -5.26 -1.77 -6.09
CA GLU A 37 -6.59 -1.97 -5.52
C GLU A 37 -6.75 -1.24 -4.18
N ARG A 38 -5.72 -1.27 -3.34
CA ARG A 38 -5.76 -0.57 -2.06
C ARG A 38 -5.78 0.95 -2.21
N VAL A 39 -5.00 1.49 -3.15
CA VAL A 39 -5.05 2.91 -3.54
C VAL A 39 -6.47 3.31 -3.97
N LEU A 40 -7.10 2.50 -4.82
CA LEU A 40 -8.46 2.75 -5.30
C LEU A 40 -9.51 2.67 -4.18
N TRP A 41 -9.36 1.71 -3.27
CA TRP A 41 -10.23 1.58 -2.11
C TRP A 41 -10.15 2.81 -1.19
N LEU A 42 -8.95 3.30 -0.87
CA LEU A 42 -8.78 4.53 -0.09
C LEU A 42 -9.38 5.75 -0.80
N ALA A 43 -9.16 5.87 -2.11
CA ALA A 43 -9.77 6.92 -2.92
C ALA A 43 -11.31 6.85 -2.92
N SER A 44 -11.88 5.64 -2.90
CA SER A 44 -13.33 5.40 -2.82
C SER A 44 -13.94 5.81 -1.47
N GLN A 45 -13.14 5.78 -0.39
CA GLN A 45 -13.52 6.25 0.95
C GLN A 45 -13.55 7.79 1.07
N GLY A 46 -13.09 8.50 0.04
CA GLY A 46 -12.95 9.95 0.05
C GLY A 46 -11.57 10.44 0.48
N GLU A 47 -10.60 9.55 0.69
CA GLU A 47 -9.20 9.98 0.86
C GLU A 47 -8.66 10.51 -0.47
N ARG A 48 -8.44 11.83 -0.52
CA ARG A 48 -7.86 12.53 -1.68
C ARG A 48 -6.53 13.19 -1.34
N GLU A 49 -5.95 12.87 -0.18
CA GLU A 49 -4.66 13.38 0.24
C GLU A 49 -3.57 12.34 -0.09
N PRO A 50 -2.65 12.62 -1.04
CA PRO A 50 -1.67 11.65 -1.49
C PRO A 50 -0.70 11.22 -0.37
N ILE A 51 -0.42 12.12 0.58
CA ILE A 51 0.44 11.81 1.74
C ILE A 51 -0.24 10.80 2.68
N ARG A 52 -1.56 10.90 2.89
CA ARG A 52 -2.31 9.98 3.74
C ARG A 52 -2.40 8.60 3.11
N ILE A 53 -2.72 8.54 1.81
CA ILE A 53 -2.76 7.30 1.04
C ILE A 53 -1.40 6.61 1.11
N LYS A 54 -0.31 7.34 0.82
CA LYS A 54 1.05 6.79 0.94
C LYS A 54 1.34 6.28 2.34
N ARG A 55 1.01 7.02 3.39
CA ARG A 55 1.25 6.59 4.77
C ARG A 55 0.46 5.32 5.12
N HIS A 56 -0.78 5.19 4.65
CA HIS A 56 -1.56 3.98 4.82
C HIS A 56 -0.95 2.78 4.09
N LEU A 57 -0.56 2.94 2.83
CA LEU A 57 0.09 1.88 2.07
C LEU A 57 1.42 1.48 2.72
N LEU A 58 2.24 2.44 3.14
CA LEU A 58 3.51 2.15 3.81
C LEU A 58 3.27 1.43 5.14
N ASN A 59 2.28 1.82 5.94
CA ASN A 59 1.99 1.16 7.21
C ASN A 59 1.42 -0.26 6.99
N GLU A 60 0.54 -0.43 6.02
CA GLU A 60 -0.13 -1.72 5.75
C GLU A 60 0.79 -2.72 5.04
N PHE A 61 1.62 -2.24 4.11
CA PHE A 61 2.51 -3.10 3.35
C PHE A 61 3.88 -3.27 3.98
N LEU A 62 4.43 -2.25 4.67
CA LEU A 62 5.79 -2.34 5.21
C LEU A 62 5.90 -2.89 6.64
N VAL A 63 4.86 -2.79 7.47
CA VAL A 63 4.91 -3.22 8.89
C VAL A 63 4.59 -4.71 9.07
N SER A 64 3.99 -5.39 8.07
CA SER A 64 3.59 -6.80 8.20
C SER A 64 4.74 -7.82 8.17
N ALA A 65 5.99 -7.41 7.95
CA ALA A 65 7.12 -8.34 7.96
C ALA A 65 7.54 -8.82 9.37
N GLU A 66 6.96 -8.27 10.44
CA GLU A 66 7.35 -8.58 11.83
C GLU A 66 6.33 -9.46 12.59
N SER A 67 5.22 -9.87 11.95
CA SER A 67 4.13 -10.62 12.62
C SER A 67 3.86 -12.01 12.05
N ASP A 68 4.83 -12.59 11.32
CA ASP A 68 4.85 -14.01 10.95
C ASP A 68 6.08 -14.70 11.57
N ALA A 69 6.27 -14.50 12.87
CA ALA A 69 7.13 -15.35 13.68
C ALA A 69 6.21 -16.00 14.72
N GLU A 70 5.68 -17.17 14.39
CA GLU A 70 4.88 -17.96 15.33
C GLU A 70 5.66 -18.16 16.64
N PRO A 71 5.03 -17.96 17.81
CA PRO A 71 5.64 -18.33 19.07
C PRO A 71 5.74 -19.86 19.11
N VAL A 72 6.94 -20.39 18.83
CA VAL A 72 7.27 -21.80 19.04
C VAL A 72 6.89 -22.14 20.48
N GLY A 73 5.85 -22.95 20.64
CA GLY A 73 5.35 -23.39 21.93
C GLY A 73 6.45 -24.09 22.75
N PRO A 74 6.34 -24.12 24.09
CA PRO A 74 7.36 -24.74 24.92
C PRO A 74 7.39 -26.24 24.65
N LEU A 75 8.54 -26.72 24.16
CA LEU A 75 8.89 -28.14 24.12
C LEU A 75 9.08 -28.63 25.57
N ALA A 76 8.29 -29.64 25.92
CA ALA A 76 8.44 -30.69 26.94
C ALA A 76 9.17 -30.36 28.26
#